data_AF-A0A7C9TT67-F1
#
_entry.id   AF-A0A7C9TT67-F1
#
_cell.length_a   1.000
_cell.length_b   1.000
_cell.length_c   1.000
_cell.angle_alpha   90.00
_cell.angle_beta   90.00
_cell.angle_gamma   90.00
#
_symmetry.space_group_name_H-M   'P 1'
#
loop_
_entity.id
_entity.type
_entity.pdbx_description
1 polymer ?
#
loop_
_entity_poly.entity_id
_entity_poly.type
_entity_poly.pdbx_seq_one_letter_code
_entity_poly.pdbx_strand_id
1 'polypeptide(L)'
;MIDSNIVADNREKILRYFHEHKRAFDVGDLYVINKFESFLRCQQGQYFLDCGVKIDRDIIHGGRFTINMQTKQSKQGQIARALSFFS
;
A
#
# COMPACT_ATOMS: atom_id res chain seq x y z
N MET A 1 -32.49 -12.27 -8.97
CA MET A 1 -31.71 -11.11 -8.48
C MET A 1 -30.40 -11.65 -7.93
N ILE A 2 -29.29 -11.49 -8.64
CA ILE A 2 -27.96 -11.82 -8.13
C ILE A 2 -27.31 -10.48 -7.82
N ASP A 3 -27.61 -9.98 -6.63
CA ASP A 3 -26.95 -8.80 -6.06
C ASP A 3 -25.71 -9.29 -5.33
N SER A 4 -24.57 -9.22 -6.00
CA SER A 4 -23.27 -9.31 -5.37
C SER A 4 -22.29 -8.58 -6.27
N ASN A 5 -22.22 -7.26 -6.07
CA ASN A 5 -21.11 -6.42 -6.51
C ASN A 5 -19.81 -7.11 -6.09
N ILE A 6 -19.21 -7.90 -7.00
CA ILE A 6 -17.83 -8.35 -6.86
C ILE A 6 -17.02 -7.07 -6.95
N VAL A 7 -16.73 -6.46 -5.79
CA VAL A 7 -15.74 -5.40 -5.71
C VAL A 7 -14.45 -6.06 -6.18
N ALA A 8 -14.03 -5.74 -7.41
CA ALA A 8 -12.79 -6.28 -7.95
C ALA A 8 -11.67 -6.02 -6.93
N ASP A 9 -10.97 -7.07 -6.50
CA ASP A 9 -9.80 -6.93 -5.65
C ASP A 9 -8.62 -6.58 -6.56
N ASN A 10 -7.90 -5.48 -6.28
CA ASN A 10 -6.72 -5.08 -7.04
C ASN A 10 -5.39 -5.34 -6.31
N ARG A 11 -5.43 -6.08 -5.20
CA ARG A 11 -4.28 -6.34 -4.32
C ARG A 11 -3.07 -6.94 -5.02
N GLU A 12 -3.25 -7.92 -5.89
CA GLU A 12 -2.13 -8.52 -6.64
C GLU A 12 -1.39 -7.49 -7.50
N LYS A 13 -2.15 -6.61 -8.16
CA LYS A 13 -1.61 -5.51 -8.96
C LYS A 13 -0.83 -4.52 -8.09
N ILE A 14 -1.36 -4.20 -6.91
CA ILE A 14 -0.71 -3.31 -5.94
C ILE A 14 0.57 -3.93 -5.38
N LEU A 15 0.56 -5.20 -4.99
CA LEU A 15 1.75 -5.91 -4.52
C LEU A 15 2.83 -5.95 -5.61
N ARG A 16 2.45 -6.17 -6.87
CA ARG A 16 3.39 -6.08 -7.98
C ARG A 16 4.04 -4.69 -8.07
N TYR A 17 3.27 -3.61 -7.99
CA TYR A 17 3.83 -2.25 -8.01
C TYR A 17 4.78 -1.97 -6.86
N PHE A 18 4.43 -2.43 -5.66
CA PHE A 18 5.29 -2.36 -4.48
C PHE A 18 6.63 -3.08 -4.72
N HIS A 19 6.60 -4.33 -5.20
CA HIS A 19 7.82 -5.11 -5.44
C HIS A 19 8.68 -4.55 -6.59
N GLU A 20 8.06 -4.10 -7.68
CA GLU A 20 8.78 -3.49 -8.80
C GLU A 20 9.45 -2.17 -8.38
N HIS A 21 8.78 -1.34 -7.57
CA HIS A 21 9.37 -0.12 -7.02
C HIS A 21 10.53 -0.43 -6.07
N LYS A 22 10.37 -1.41 -5.15
CA LYS A 22 11.46 -1.87 -4.29
C LYS A 22 12.69 -2.27 -5.11
N ARG A 23 12.48 -3.10 -6.15
CA ARG A 23 13.55 -3.58 -7.02
C ARG A 23 14.22 -2.44 -7.81
N ALA A 24 13.43 -1.50 -8.33
CA ALA A 24 13.93 -0.41 -9.16
C ALA A 24 14.83 0.57 -8.39
N PHE A 25 14.57 0.77 -7.09
CA PHE A 25 15.30 1.73 -6.24
C PHE A 25 16.14 1.07 -5.14
N ASP A 26 16.44 -0.22 -5.28
CA ASP A 26 17.23 -1.02 -4.33
C ASP A 26 16.78 -0.83 -2.87
N VAL A 27 15.45 -0.83 -2.66
CA VAL A 27 14.86 -0.72 -1.33
C VAL A 27 15.05 -2.05 -0.62
N GLY A 28 16.04 -2.11 0.27
CA GLY A 28 16.35 -3.31 1.04
C GLY A 28 15.19 -3.84 1.89
N ASP A 29 15.34 -5.08 2.36
CA ASP A 29 14.36 -5.78 3.19
C ASP A 29 14.39 -5.30 4.64
N LEU A 30 13.93 -4.07 4.83
CA LEU A 30 13.75 -3.46 6.16
C LEU A 30 12.50 -4.03 6.83
N TYR A 31 12.57 -4.25 8.15
CA TYR A 31 11.46 -4.76 8.95
C TYR A 31 10.15 -3.99 8.72
N VAL A 32 10.22 -2.66 8.68
CA VAL A 32 9.06 -1.78 8.45
C VAL A 32 8.47 -1.92 7.05
N ILE A 33 9.29 -2.20 6.04
CA ILE A 33 8.85 -2.43 4.66
C ILE A 33 8.11 -3.78 4.56
N ASN A 34 8.60 -4.81 5.25
CA ASN A 34 7.95 -6.12 5.28
C ASN A 34 6.63 -6.09 6.07
N LYS A 35 6.57 -5.29 7.15
CA LYS A 35 5.31 -4.98 7.85
C LYS A 35 4.31 -4.29 6.93
N PHE A 36 4.77 -3.31 6.15
CA PHE A 36 3.92 -2.60 5.19
C PHE A 36 3.40 -3.53 4.09
N GLU A 37 4.22 -4.43 3.55
CA GLU A 37 3.76 -5.45 2.62
C GLU A 37 2.67 -6.34 3.22
N SER A 38 2.87 -6.79 4.47
CA SER A 38 1.86 -7.58 5.19
C SER A 38 0.56 -6.79 5.34
N PHE A 39 0.65 -5.49 5.64
CA PHE A 39 -0.51 -4.61 5.70
C PHE A 39 -1.23 -4.49 4.35
N LEU A 40 -0.50 -4.36 3.24
CA LEU A 40 -1.07 -4.37 1.88
C LEU A 40 -1.80 -5.68 1.59
N ARG A 41 -1.27 -6.82 2.04
CA ARG A 41 -1.90 -8.15 1.86
C ARG A 41 -3.23 -8.28 2.60
N CYS A 42 -3.41 -7.55 3.69
CA CYS A 42 -4.63 -7.54 4.50
C CYS A 42 -5.70 -6.56 4.01
N GLN A 43 -5.39 -5.68 3.05
CA GLN A 43 -6.39 -4.77 2.51
C GLN A 43 -7.39 -5.49 1.61
N GLN A 44 -8.63 -5.00 1.62
CA GLN A 44 -9.75 -5.54 0.84
C GLN A 44 -10.37 -4.43 -0.01
N GLY A 45 -10.81 -4.78 -1.21
CA GLY A 45 -11.46 -3.88 -2.16
C GLY A 45 -10.48 -3.16 -3.07
N GLN A 46 -10.93 -2.07 -3.69
CA GLN A 46 -10.10 -1.22 -4.54
C GLN A 46 -9.36 -0.17 -3.71
N TYR A 47 -8.05 -0.10 -3.88
CA TYR A 47 -7.20 0.93 -3.27
C TYR A 47 -6.03 1.28 -4.18
N PHE A 48 -5.38 2.40 -3.91
CA PHE A 48 -4.26 2.88 -4.68
C PHE A 48 -3.00 2.88 -3.83
N LEU A 49 -1.87 2.66 -4.49
CA LEU A 49 -0.55 2.75 -3.89
C LEU A 49 0.24 3.80 -4.65
N ASP A 50 0.54 4.90 -3.98
CA ASP A 50 1.48 5.89 -4.48
C ASP A 50 2.88 5.50 -4.00
N CYS A 51 3.78 5.26 -4.96
CA CYS A 51 5.18 4.97 -4.70
C CYS A 51 5.98 6.24 -4.99
N GLY A 52 6.65 6.78 -3.97
CA GLY A 52 7.39 8.03 -4.04
C GLY A 52 8.89 7.82 -3.89
N VAL A 53 9.65 8.81 -4.33
CA VAL A 53 11.10 8.85 -4.13
C VAL A 53 11.45 10.23 -3.59
N LYS A 54 12.30 10.29 -2.58
CA LYS A 54 12.97 11.55 -2.19
C LYS A 54 14.40 11.51 -2.74
N ILE A 55 14.78 12.55 -3.48
CA ILE A 55 16.15 12.75 -3.94
C ILE A 55 16.80 13.78 -3.02
N ASP A 56 17.93 13.45 -2.43
CA ASP A 56 18.71 14.31 -1.54
C ASP A 56 20.16 14.36 -2.04
N ARG A 57 20.45 15.36 -2.89
CA ARG A 57 21.69 15.42 -3.69
C ARG A 57 21.85 14.14 -4.51
N ASP A 58 22.89 13.36 -4.25
CA ASP A 58 23.21 12.10 -4.95
C ASP A 58 22.60 10.87 -4.27
N ILE A 59 21.78 11.07 -3.23
CA ILE A 59 21.14 9.99 -2.47
C ILE A 59 19.68 9.86 -2.90
N ILE A 60 19.27 8.64 -3.24
CA ILE A 60 17.89 8.29 -3.58
C ILE A 60 17.27 7.52 -2.42
N HIS A 61 16.13 8.00 -1.91
CA HIS A 61 15.33 7.32 -0.90
C HIS A 61 14.03 6.79 -1.52
N GLY A 62 14.03 5.54 -1.98
CA GLY A 62 12.88 4.88 -2.62
C GLY A 62 11.90 4.20 -1.65
N GLY A 63 12.19 4.17 -0.34
CA GLY A 63 11.32 3.53 0.66
C GLY A 63 10.08 4.36 1.04
N ARG A 64 9.40 5.01 0.10
CA ARG A 64 8.24 5.88 0.39
C ARG A 64 6.99 5.35 -0.28
N PHE A 65 6.02 4.93 0.52
CA PHE A 65 4.76 4.37 0.06
C PHE A 65 3.59 5.02 0.77
N THR A 66 2.55 5.37 0.03
CA THR A 66 1.30 5.89 0.57
C THR A 66 0.15 5.05 0.02
N ILE A 67 -0.71 4.58 0.92
CA ILE A 67 -1.95 3.91 0.53
C ILE A 67 -3.11 4.90 0.51
N ASN A 68 -3.89 4.89 -0.57
CA ASN A 68 -5.13 5.63 -0.66
C ASN A 68 -6.31 4.66 -0.74
N MET A 69 -7.08 4.60 0.34
CA MET A 69 -8.25 3.73 0.43
C MET A 69 -9.46 4.41 -0.22
N GLN A 70 -9.68 4.20 -1.52
CA GLN A 70 -10.94 4.55 -2.18
C GLN A 70 -12.02 3.52 -1.83
N THR A 71 -12.50 3.57 -0.60
CA THR A 71 -13.59 2.72 -0.14
C THR A 71 -14.81 3.55 0.17
N LYS A 72 -16.00 2.94 0.11
CA LYS A 72 -17.23 3.50 0.72
C LYS A 72 -17.17 3.56 2.26
N GLN A 73 -16.02 3.27 2.87
CA GLN A 73 -15.88 3.29 4.33
C GLN A 73 -15.93 4.73 4.85
N SER A 74 -16.45 4.87 6.07
CA SER A 74 -16.35 6.14 6.79
C SER A 74 -14.88 6.51 7.01
N LYS A 75 -14.60 7.81 7.05
CA LYS A 75 -13.26 8.34 7.40
C LYS A 75 -12.71 7.72 8.68
N GLN A 76 -13.59 7.42 9.63
CA GLN A 76 -13.24 6.77 10.90
C GLN A 76 -12.73 5.34 10.72
N GLY A 77 -13.30 4.56 9.79
CA GLY A 77 -12.82 3.22 9.45
C GLY A 77 -11.41 3.25 8.82
N GLN A 78 -11.13 4.26 8.00
CA GLN A 78 -9.79 4.46 7.41
C GLN A 78 -8.77 4.82 8.49
N ILE A 79 -9.12 5.71 9.42
CA ILE A 79 -8.27 6.07 10.57
C ILE A 79 -7.99 4.85 11.44
N ALA A 80 -9.01 4.07 11.81
CA ALA A 80 -8.83 2.88 12.64
C ALA A 80 -7.88 1.85 11.99
N ARG A 81 -8.01 1.63 10.67
CA ARG A 81 -7.09 0.76 9.91
C ARG A 81 -5.68 1.32 9.87
N ALA A 82 -5.52 2.62 9.62
CA ALA A 82 -4.20 3.26 9.63
C ALA A 82 -3.53 3.13 11.01
N LEU A 83 -4.28 3.35 12.10
CA LEU A 83 -3.75 3.19 13.46
C LEU A 83 -3.36 1.74 13.77
N SER A 84 -4.12 0.75 13.28
CA SER A 84 -3.80 -0.66 13.48
C SER A 84 -2.46 -1.09 12.86
N PHE A 85 -1.99 -0.37 11.84
CA PHE A 85 -0.67 -0.60 11.24
C PHE A 85 0.47 -0.13 12.15
N PHE A 86 0.27 0.96 12.90
CA PHE A 86 1.28 1.57 13.77
C PHE A 86 1.29 0.98 15.18
N SER A 87 0.32 0.11 15.51
CA SER A 87 0.22 -0.61 16.77
C SER A 87 1.19 -1.80 16.80
#